data_AF-A0A3R9V8M7-F1
#
_entry.id   AF-A0A3R9V8M7-F1
#
_cell.length_a   1.000
_cell.length_b   1.000
_cell.length_c   1.000
_cell.angle_alpha   90.00
_cell.angle_beta   90.00
_cell.angle_gamma   90.00
#
_symmetry.space_group_name_H-M   'P 1'
#
loop_
_entity.id
_entity.type
_entity.pdbx_description
1 polymer ?
#
loop_
_entity_poly.entity_id
_entity_poly.type
_entity_poly.pdbx_seq_one_letter_code
_entity_poly.pdbx_strand_id
1 'polypeptide(L)'
;VGEEGRGVATIIEMVNTTRLDCVLGGASGMRLGTIRAVHHATHRRAFGKALVDQPLMRNVLADLALESEAATAAALRLAGATDRVAGGDSDEAVLRRIALAVTKYWVCKRAPGHAAEALECLGGNGYIEDSGMPRLYREAPLSSIWEGSGNVAALDSLRAMARQPETVEAYFAEVGLAAGADRHLDAAVAGLHKQLADPAEAEYRARQLTETMALAFQAALLQRHAPGAVADAFCASRLGGEHGGAYGTLPTGVDVEAVLGRARTQAAGG
;
A
#
# COMPACT_ATOMS: atom_id res chain seq x y z
N VAL A 1 19.08 -9.57 -23.92
CA VAL A 1 20.38 -8.91 -24.20
C VAL A 1 20.27 -8.26 -25.57
N GLY A 2 20.69 -7.01 -25.73
CA GLY A 2 20.44 -6.17 -26.92
C GLY A 2 21.71 -5.44 -27.39
N GLU A 3 21.54 -4.42 -28.22
CA GLU A 3 22.65 -3.66 -28.84
C GLU A 3 23.50 -2.87 -27.83
N GLU A 4 24.76 -2.62 -28.19
CA GLU A 4 25.67 -1.77 -27.44
C GLU A 4 25.07 -0.35 -27.24
N GLY A 5 25.22 0.22 -26.04
CA GLY A 5 24.64 1.52 -25.69
C GLY A 5 23.13 1.50 -25.37
N ARG A 6 22.42 0.38 -25.57
CA ARG A 6 20.98 0.23 -25.30
C ARG A 6 20.67 -0.53 -24.00
N GLY A 7 21.63 -0.65 -23.08
CA GLY A 7 21.51 -1.44 -21.86
C GLY A 7 20.30 -1.09 -20.99
N VAL A 8 20.12 0.19 -20.65
CA VAL A 8 18.99 0.65 -19.81
C VAL A 8 17.64 0.34 -20.46
N ALA A 9 17.50 0.62 -21.77
CA ALA A 9 16.28 0.31 -22.50
C ALA A 9 16.02 -1.20 -22.59
N THR A 10 17.08 -2.01 -22.69
CA THR A 10 16.98 -3.47 -22.78
C THR A 10 16.45 -4.09 -21.48
N ILE A 11 16.80 -3.54 -20.32
CA ILE A 11 16.42 -4.11 -19.02
C ILE A 11 15.14 -3.53 -18.44
N ILE A 12 14.55 -2.49 -19.05
CA ILE A 12 13.46 -1.74 -18.41
C ILE A 12 12.23 -2.61 -18.13
N GLU A 13 11.88 -3.52 -19.05
CA GLU A 13 10.76 -4.44 -18.83
C GLU A 13 11.06 -5.45 -17.72
N MET A 14 12.29 -5.96 -17.63
CA MET A 14 12.72 -6.80 -16.50
C MET A 14 12.60 -6.03 -15.18
N VAL A 15 13.08 -4.79 -15.13
CA VAL A 15 12.98 -3.91 -13.94
C VAL A 15 11.52 -3.66 -13.55
N ASN A 16 10.63 -3.49 -14.53
CA ASN A 16 9.20 -3.34 -14.25
C ASN A 16 8.63 -4.61 -13.60
N THR A 17 8.96 -5.80 -14.11
CA THR A 17 8.52 -7.07 -13.50
C THR A 17 9.06 -7.24 -12.08
N THR A 18 10.35 -6.99 -11.85
CA THR A 18 10.94 -7.13 -10.50
C THR A 18 10.42 -6.09 -9.50
N ARG A 19 10.04 -4.90 -9.96
CA ARG A 19 9.34 -3.91 -9.12
C ARG A 19 7.94 -4.37 -8.73
N LEU A 20 7.23 -5.07 -9.62
CA LEU A 20 5.95 -5.69 -9.28
C LEU A 20 6.15 -6.77 -8.22
N ASP A 21 7.19 -7.60 -8.34
CA ASP A 21 7.53 -8.61 -7.31
C ASP A 21 7.82 -7.97 -5.95
N CYS A 22 8.50 -6.82 -5.91
CA CYS A 22 8.71 -6.07 -4.66
C CYS A 22 7.38 -5.64 -4.02
N VAL A 23 6.44 -5.14 -4.83
CA VAL A 23 5.10 -4.74 -4.35
C VAL A 23 4.33 -5.95 -3.84
N LEU A 24 4.31 -7.05 -4.60
CA LEU A 24 3.64 -8.31 -4.22
C LEU A 24 4.23 -8.90 -2.94
N GLY A 25 5.56 -8.90 -2.81
CA GLY A 25 6.27 -9.35 -1.61
C GLY A 25 5.95 -8.49 -0.40
N GLY A 26 5.94 -7.15 -0.56
CA GLY A 26 5.55 -6.22 0.50
C GLY A 26 4.10 -6.42 0.96
N ALA A 27 3.15 -6.49 0.03
CA ALA A 27 1.75 -6.72 0.33
C ALA A 27 1.50 -8.09 1.02
N SER A 28 2.16 -9.13 0.54
CA SER A 28 2.07 -10.49 1.11
C SER A 28 2.67 -10.54 2.52
N GLY A 29 3.81 -9.86 2.73
CA GLY A 29 4.44 -9.73 4.05
C GLY A 29 3.54 -9.01 5.05
N MET A 30 2.92 -7.90 4.65
CA MET A 30 1.93 -7.20 5.46
C MET A 30 0.75 -8.11 5.80
N ARG A 31 0.22 -8.86 4.82
CA ARG A 31 -0.89 -9.81 5.06
C ARG A 31 -0.51 -10.88 6.08
N LEU A 32 0.67 -11.46 5.95
CA LEU A 32 1.18 -12.45 6.89
C LEU A 32 1.32 -11.87 8.31
N GLY A 33 1.90 -10.67 8.44
CA GLY A 33 2.04 -9.97 9.71
C GLY A 33 0.69 -9.73 10.38
N THR A 34 -0.27 -9.18 9.64
CA THR A 34 -1.63 -8.92 10.14
C THR A 34 -2.32 -10.20 10.62
N ILE A 35 -2.27 -11.29 9.83
CA ILE A 35 -2.92 -12.56 10.22
C ILE A 35 -2.29 -13.11 11.50
N ARG A 36 -0.96 -13.06 11.64
CA ARG A 36 -0.26 -13.53 12.85
C ARG A 36 -0.62 -12.69 14.08
N ALA A 37 -0.64 -11.36 13.93
CA ALA A 37 -1.00 -10.43 14.99
C ALA A 37 -2.46 -10.65 15.45
N VAL A 38 -3.41 -10.72 14.50
CA VAL A 38 -4.83 -10.95 14.80
C VAL A 38 -5.02 -12.32 15.46
N HIS A 39 -4.43 -13.38 14.92
CA HIS A 39 -4.53 -14.73 15.50
C HIS A 39 -3.98 -14.78 16.93
N HIS A 40 -2.83 -14.17 17.18
CA HIS A 40 -2.27 -14.07 18.53
C HIS A 40 -3.23 -13.33 19.47
N ALA A 41 -3.73 -12.16 19.06
CA ALA A 41 -4.60 -11.34 19.87
C ALA A 41 -5.97 -11.99 20.16
N THR A 42 -6.45 -12.87 19.28
CA THR A 42 -7.67 -13.67 19.51
C THR A 42 -7.54 -14.62 20.70
N HIS A 43 -6.34 -15.16 20.95
CA HIS A 43 -6.14 -16.18 21.98
C HIS A 43 -5.45 -15.63 23.24
N ARG A 44 -4.59 -14.62 23.08
CA ARG A 44 -3.87 -14.03 24.20
C ARG A 44 -4.81 -13.19 25.04
N ARG A 45 -4.74 -13.35 26.36
CA ARG A 45 -5.49 -12.55 27.33
C ARG A 45 -4.59 -11.61 28.11
N ALA A 46 -5.08 -10.40 28.36
CA ALA A 46 -4.49 -9.43 29.27
C ALA A 46 -5.61 -8.54 29.84
N PHE A 47 -5.45 -8.08 31.08
CA PHE A 47 -6.45 -7.26 31.78
C PHE A 47 -7.86 -7.87 31.74
N GLY A 48 -7.97 -9.18 31.93
CA GLY A 48 -9.24 -9.90 32.08
C GLY A 48 -9.98 -10.30 30.79
N LYS A 49 -9.53 -9.92 29.60
CA LYS A 49 -10.16 -10.28 28.31
C LYS A 49 -9.15 -10.64 27.23
N ALA A 50 -9.61 -11.20 26.12
CA ALA A 50 -8.74 -11.42 24.96
C ALA A 50 -8.24 -10.08 24.43
N LEU A 51 -7.04 -10.05 23.89
CA LEU A 51 -6.46 -8.83 23.34
C LEU A 51 -7.29 -8.29 22.18
N VAL A 52 -7.88 -9.16 21.36
CA VAL A 52 -8.80 -8.77 20.28
C VAL A 52 -10.12 -8.13 20.78
N ASP A 53 -10.38 -8.16 22.09
CA ASP A 53 -11.52 -7.50 22.74
C ASP A 53 -11.12 -6.19 23.45
N GLN A 54 -9.82 -5.87 23.48
CA GLN A 54 -9.32 -4.58 23.99
C GLN A 54 -9.53 -3.49 22.93
N PRO A 55 -10.27 -2.40 23.20
CA PRO A 55 -10.53 -1.35 22.21
C PRO A 55 -9.26 -0.80 21.55
N LEU A 56 -8.20 -0.59 22.34
CA LEU A 56 -6.93 -0.09 21.82
C LEU A 56 -6.26 -1.08 20.86
N MET A 57 -6.17 -2.36 21.24
CA MET A 57 -5.60 -3.39 20.38
C MET A 57 -6.44 -3.59 19.11
N ARG A 58 -7.77 -3.52 19.23
CA ARG A 58 -8.66 -3.58 18.06
C ARG A 58 -8.38 -2.44 17.07
N ASN A 59 -8.09 -1.24 17.57
CA ASN A 59 -7.68 -0.13 16.73
C ASN A 59 -6.38 -0.46 15.97
N VAL A 60 -5.32 -0.88 16.69
CA VAL A 60 -4.03 -1.27 16.08
C VAL A 60 -4.20 -2.37 15.02
N LEU A 61 -4.91 -3.44 15.36
CA LEU A 61 -5.12 -4.56 14.45
C LEU A 61 -5.95 -4.18 13.22
N ALA A 62 -6.96 -3.33 13.38
CA ALA A 62 -7.75 -2.85 12.25
C ALA A 62 -6.91 -1.96 11.34
N ASP A 63 -6.04 -1.14 11.92
CA ASP A 63 -5.15 -0.26 11.19
C ASP A 63 -4.14 -1.05 10.35
N LEU A 64 -3.53 -2.09 10.93
CA LEU A 64 -2.69 -3.05 10.21
C LEU A 64 -3.46 -3.81 9.11
N ALA A 65 -4.74 -4.10 9.34
CA ALA A 65 -5.59 -4.76 8.36
C ALA A 65 -5.95 -3.85 7.18
N LEU A 66 -6.31 -2.59 7.43
CA LEU A 66 -6.55 -1.59 6.37
C LEU A 66 -5.34 -1.45 5.45
N GLU A 67 -4.15 -1.38 6.04
CA GLU A 67 -2.92 -1.23 5.26
C GLU A 67 -2.62 -2.47 4.41
N SER A 68 -2.84 -3.66 4.96
CA SER A 68 -2.70 -4.91 4.23
C SER A 68 -3.71 -5.04 3.08
N GLU A 69 -4.98 -4.66 3.29
CA GLU A 69 -6.02 -4.68 2.25
C GLU A 69 -5.68 -3.68 1.12
N ALA A 70 -5.28 -2.45 1.47
CA ALA A 70 -4.88 -1.42 0.52
C ALA A 70 -3.67 -1.85 -0.33
N ALA A 71 -2.64 -2.40 0.30
CA ALA A 71 -1.46 -2.90 -0.40
C ALA A 71 -1.80 -4.07 -1.33
N THR A 72 -2.67 -4.98 -0.89
CA THR A 72 -3.12 -6.13 -1.69
C THR A 72 -3.92 -5.69 -2.91
N ALA A 73 -4.86 -4.75 -2.75
CA ALA A 73 -5.66 -4.23 -3.85
C ALA A 73 -4.79 -3.57 -4.93
N ALA A 74 -3.83 -2.72 -4.54
CA ALA A 74 -2.90 -2.08 -5.46
C ALA A 74 -1.98 -3.10 -6.16
N ALA A 75 -1.45 -4.08 -5.41
CA ALA A 75 -0.61 -5.13 -5.96
C ALA A 75 -1.34 -5.97 -7.04
N LEU A 76 -2.58 -6.39 -6.75
CA LEU A 76 -3.39 -7.17 -7.68
C LEU A 76 -3.83 -6.35 -8.91
N ARG A 77 -4.13 -5.05 -8.75
CA ARG A 77 -4.43 -4.16 -9.88
C ARG A 77 -3.24 -4.04 -10.84
N LEU A 78 -2.02 -3.96 -10.30
CA LEU A 78 -0.79 -3.88 -11.10
C LEU A 78 -0.40 -5.22 -11.73
N ALA A 79 -0.66 -6.34 -11.05
CA ALA A 79 -0.53 -7.66 -11.65
C ALA A 79 -1.47 -7.80 -12.86
N GLY A 80 -2.76 -7.45 -12.69
CA GLY A 80 -3.72 -7.46 -13.80
C GLY A 80 -3.38 -6.48 -14.93
N ALA A 81 -2.81 -5.30 -14.61
CA ALA A 81 -2.27 -4.38 -15.62
C ALA A 81 -1.15 -5.05 -16.42
N THR A 82 -0.25 -5.76 -15.73
CA THR A 82 0.87 -6.47 -16.35
C THR A 82 0.41 -7.56 -17.30
N ASP A 83 -0.62 -8.33 -16.92
CA ASP A 83 -1.23 -9.34 -17.78
C ASP A 83 -1.87 -8.71 -19.04
N ARG A 84 -2.60 -7.60 -18.89
CA ARG A 84 -3.22 -6.90 -20.04
C ARG A 84 -2.18 -6.31 -20.98
N VAL A 85 -1.09 -5.76 -20.46
CA VAL A 85 0.04 -5.29 -21.27
C VAL A 85 0.69 -6.43 -22.04
N ALA A 86 0.87 -7.61 -21.41
CA ALA A 86 1.36 -8.80 -22.11
C ALA A 86 0.38 -9.26 -23.21
N GLY A 87 -0.92 -9.01 -23.04
CA GLY A 87 -1.95 -9.21 -24.04
C GLY A 87 -2.03 -8.13 -25.13
N GLY A 88 -1.19 -7.09 -25.08
CA GLY A 88 -1.11 -6.04 -26.10
C GLY A 88 -1.92 -4.77 -25.81
N ASP A 89 -2.44 -4.59 -24.59
CA ASP A 89 -3.16 -3.38 -24.18
C ASP A 89 -2.19 -2.21 -23.94
N SER A 90 -2.16 -1.24 -24.87
CA SER A 90 -1.30 -0.07 -24.78
C SER A 90 -1.71 0.92 -23.70
N ASP A 91 -3.01 1.03 -23.40
CA ASP A 91 -3.53 1.99 -22.43
C ASP A 91 -3.15 1.56 -21.00
N GLU A 92 -3.23 0.26 -20.73
CA GLU A 92 -2.71 -0.33 -19.49
C GLU A 92 -1.19 -0.19 -19.37
N ALA A 93 -0.44 -0.14 -20.47
CA ALA A 93 1.01 0.07 -20.42
C ALA A 93 1.34 1.48 -19.91
N VAL A 94 0.57 2.47 -20.34
CA VAL A 94 0.68 3.87 -19.90
C VAL A 94 0.33 4.00 -18.41
N LEU A 95 -0.77 3.41 -17.96
CA LEU A 95 -1.13 3.41 -16.53
C LEU A 95 -0.06 2.69 -15.69
N ARG A 96 0.36 1.49 -16.11
CA ARG A 96 1.33 0.66 -15.39
C ARG A 96 2.66 1.40 -15.20
N ARG A 97 3.10 2.18 -16.19
CA ARG A 97 4.37 2.92 -16.14
C ARG A 97 4.49 3.82 -14.90
N ILE A 98 3.42 4.54 -14.56
CA ILE A 98 3.41 5.48 -13.44
C ILE A 98 2.92 4.82 -12.14
N ALA A 99 1.84 4.04 -12.21
CA ALA A 99 1.23 3.43 -11.03
C ALA A 99 2.17 2.43 -10.34
N LEU A 100 3.02 1.73 -11.11
CA LEU A 100 3.99 0.80 -10.55
C LEU A 100 5.09 1.51 -9.75
N ALA A 101 5.64 2.61 -10.26
CA ALA A 101 6.69 3.36 -9.56
C ALA A 101 6.15 3.97 -8.25
N VAL A 102 4.95 4.55 -8.32
CA VAL A 102 4.21 5.10 -7.17
C VAL A 102 3.92 4.04 -6.12
N THR A 103 3.37 2.89 -6.53
CA THR A 103 3.00 1.82 -5.60
C THR A 103 4.23 1.14 -5.01
N LYS A 104 5.29 0.92 -5.81
CA LYS A 104 6.57 0.37 -5.33
C LYS A 104 7.17 1.27 -4.26
N TYR A 105 7.16 2.58 -4.47
CA TYR A 105 7.60 3.53 -3.45
C TYR A 105 6.85 3.31 -2.14
N TRP A 106 5.52 3.34 -2.17
CA TRP A 106 4.71 3.38 -0.97
C TRP A 106 4.66 2.03 -0.23
N VAL A 107 4.23 0.97 -0.91
CA VAL A 107 4.04 -0.36 -0.28
C VAL A 107 5.35 -0.87 0.32
N CYS A 108 6.46 -0.76 -0.42
CA CYS A 108 7.75 -1.24 0.07
C CYS A 108 8.31 -0.34 1.18
N LYS A 109 7.99 0.96 1.22
CA LYS A 109 8.44 1.86 2.30
C LYS A 109 7.68 1.60 3.60
N ARG A 110 6.41 1.21 3.49
CA ARG A 110 5.53 0.93 4.62
C ARG A 110 5.76 -0.46 5.25
N ALA A 111 6.21 -1.44 4.47
CA ALA A 111 6.36 -2.83 4.91
C ALA A 111 7.19 -3.01 6.21
N PRO A 112 8.33 -2.33 6.43
CA PRO A 112 9.10 -2.50 7.66
C PRO A 112 8.36 -2.02 8.91
N GLY A 113 7.70 -0.85 8.84
CA GLY A 113 6.92 -0.32 9.96
C GLY A 113 5.71 -1.18 10.28
N HIS A 114 5.04 -1.70 9.24
CA HIS A 114 3.96 -2.67 9.40
C HIS A 114 4.44 -3.96 10.10
N ALA A 115 5.56 -4.52 9.63
CA ALA A 115 6.12 -5.74 10.22
C ALA A 115 6.56 -5.54 11.68
N ALA A 116 7.07 -4.36 12.04
CA ALA A 116 7.45 -4.02 13.41
C ALA A 116 6.25 -4.01 14.35
N GLU A 117 5.18 -3.31 13.98
CA GLU A 117 3.96 -3.24 14.79
C GLU A 117 3.26 -4.60 14.90
N ALA A 118 3.19 -5.34 13.78
CA ALA A 118 2.64 -6.69 13.79
C ALA A 118 3.45 -7.63 14.69
N LEU A 119 4.78 -7.48 14.72
CA LEU A 119 5.67 -8.19 15.63
C LEU A 119 5.39 -7.81 17.09
N GLU A 120 5.22 -6.52 17.38
CA GLU A 120 4.93 -6.00 18.73
C GLU A 120 3.61 -6.53 19.28
N CYS A 121 2.60 -6.77 18.44
CA CYS A 121 1.34 -7.39 18.83
C CYS A 121 1.50 -8.79 19.47
N LEU A 122 2.61 -9.50 19.21
CA LEU A 122 2.93 -10.79 19.82
C LEU A 122 3.72 -10.65 21.15
N GLY A 123 4.08 -9.43 21.54
CA GLY A 123 4.91 -9.12 22.69
C GLY A 123 6.32 -9.73 22.58
N GLY A 124 6.91 -10.09 23.72
CA GLY A 124 8.28 -10.63 23.76
C GLY A 124 8.49 -11.87 22.88
N ASN A 125 7.48 -12.72 22.72
CA ASN A 125 7.57 -13.90 21.85
C ASN A 125 7.69 -13.52 20.36
N GLY A 126 7.12 -12.38 19.95
CA GLY A 126 7.29 -11.86 18.60
C GLY A 126 8.73 -11.50 18.27
N TYR A 127 9.55 -11.17 19.27
CA TYR A 127 10.97 -10.85 19.08
C TYR A 127 11.86 -12.10 18.97
N ILE A 128 11.34 -13.28 19.31
CA ILE A 128 12.08 -14.54 19.24
C ILE A 128 11.97 -15.14 17.84
N GLU A 129 13.10 -15.57 17.27
CA GLU A 129 13.22 -16.09 15.89
C GLU A 129 12.24 -17.25 15.61
N ASP A 130 11.96 -18.09 16.61
CA ASP A 130 11.03 -19.22 16.51
C ASP A 130 9.59 -18.81 16.16
N SER A 131 9.20 -17.57 16.45
CA SER A 131 7.89 -17.03 16.03
C SER A 131 7.79 -16.79 14.52
N GLY A 132 8.92 -16.67 13.84
CA GLY A 132 9.03 -16.29 12.44
C GLY A 132 8.80 -14.80 12.14
N MET A 133 8.37 -14.00 13.13
CA MET A 133 8.17 -12.56 12.96
C MET A 133 9.48 -11.77 12.78
N PRO A 134 10.59 -12.08 13.47
CA PRO A 134 11.85 -11.36 13.24
C PRO A 134 12.37 -11.57 11.82
N ARG A 135 12.18 -12.76 11.23
CA ARG A 135 12.48 -12.99 9.82
C ARG A 135 11.65 -12.09 8.90
N LEU A 136 10.34 -11.98 9.14
CA LEU A 136 9.48 -11.07 8.38
C LEU A 136 9.95 -9.62 8.48
N TYR A 137 10.29 -9.16 9.69
CA TYR A 137 10.79 -7.81 9.92
C TYR A 137 12.14 -7.55 9.23
N ARG A 138 13.09 -8.51 9.30
CA ARG A 138 14.41 -8.40 8.65
C ARG A 138 14.32 -8.43 7.12
N GLU A 139 13.33 -9.13 6.57
CA GLU A 139 13.08 -9.20 5.12
C GLU A 139 12.43 -7.92 4.57
N ALA A 140 11.50 -7.33 5.32
CA ALA A 140 10.65 -6.24 4.84
C ALA A 140 11.38 -5.02 4.19
N PRO A 141 12.56 -4.58 4.68
CA PRO A 141 13.29 -3.48 4.05
C PRO A 141 13.84 -3.80 2.66
N LEU A 142 14.08 -5.07 2.32
CA LEU A 142 14.74 -5.48 1.09
C LEU A 142 14.01 -4.96 -0.15
N SER A 143 12.69 -5.16 -0.23
CA SER A 143 11.87 -4.70 -1.35
C SER A 143 11.90 -3.17 -1.55
N SER A 144 12.21 -2.41 -0.51
CA SER A 144 12.35 -0.94 -0.59
C SER A 144 13.72 -0.50 -1.09
N ILE A 145 14.73 -1.36 -0.99
CA ILE A 145 16.12 -1.10 -1.38
C ILE A 145 16.37 -1.63 -2.79
N TRP A 146 15.89 -2.85 -3.07
CA TRP A 146 16.05 -3.57 -4.32
C TRP A 146 15.39 -2.83 -5.50
N GLU A 147 16.06 -2.88 -6.65
CA GLU A 147 15.57 -2.36 -7.95
C GLU A 147 15.01 -0.92 -7.90
N GLY A 148 15.80 -0.04 -7.28
CA GLY A 148 15.55 1.39 -7.16
C GLY A 148 14.95 1.74 -5.81
N SER A 149 15.76 2.33 -4.93
CA SER A 149 15.35 2.74 -3.60
C SER A 149 14.23 3.80 -3.63
N GLY A 150 13.64 4.11 -2.48
CA GLY A 150 12.52 5.06 -2.40
C GLY A 150 12.74 6.40 -3.13
N ASN A 151 13.93 7.00 -3.07
CA ASN A 151 14.21 8.22 -3.84
C ASN A 151 14.18 7.97 -5.35
N VAL A 152 14.78 6.86 -5.80
CA VAL A 152 14.80 6.48 -7.22
C VAL A 152 13.38 6.24 -7.73
N ALA A 153 12.52 5.59 -6.95
CA ALA A 153 11.12 5.35 -7.33
C ALA A 153 10.32 6.67 -7.41
N ALA A 154 10.49 7.58 -6.46
CA ALA A 154 9.83 8.89 -6.48
C ALA A 154 10.30 9.75 -7.66
N LEU A 155 11.61 9.82 -7.91
CA LEU A 155 12.18 10.54 -9.05
C LEU A 155 11.78 9.90 -10.39
N ASP A 156 11.71 8.58 -10.47
CA ASP A 156 11.25 7.89 -11.69
C ASP A 156 9.77 8.16 -11.98
N SER A 157 8.94 8.37 -10.94
CA SER A 157 7.55 8.79 -11.08
C SER A 157 7.48 10.19 -11.71
N LEU A 158 8.24 11.16 -11.20
CA LEU A 158 8.34 12.49 -11.82
C LEU A 158 8.88 12.44 -13.25
N ARG A 159 9.88 11.59 -13.50
CA ARG A 159 10.43 11.39 -14.84
C ARG A 159 9.40 10.82 -15.80
N ALA A 160 8.55 9.89 -15.35
CA ALA A 160 7.45 9.37 -16.15
C ALA A 160 6.49 10.49 -16.55
N MET A 161 6.06 11.33 -15.60
CA MET A 161 5.16 12.46 -15.86
C MET A 161 5.76 13.46 -16.86
N ALA A 162 7.05 13.79 -16.71
CA ALA A 162 7.72 14.77 -17.56
C ALA A 162 8.01 14.26 -18.99
N ARG A 163 8.25 12.96 -19.16
CA ARG A 163 8.62 12.35 -20.45
C ARG A 163 7.43 11.77 -21.21
N GLN A 164 6.40 11.35 -20.49
CA GLN A 164 5.18 10.71 -21.00
C GLN A 164 3.97 11.32 -20.27
N PRO A 165 3.57 12.56 -20.59
CA PRO A 165 2.46 13.25 -19.93
C PRO A 165 1.15 12.46 -19.93
N GLU A 166 0.92 11.62 -20.94
CA GLU A 166 -0.21 10.70 -21.04
C GLU A 166 -0.32 9.74 -19.84
N THR A 167 0.79 9.47 -19.13
CA THR A 167 0.77 8.67 -17.89
C THR A 167 0.00 9.37 -16.77
N VAL A 168 0.05 10.70 -16.71
CA VAL A 168 -0.70 11.48 -15.72
C VAL A 168 -2.19 11.40 -16.02
N GLU A 169 -2.58 11.50 -17.30
CA GLU A 169 -3.96 11.38 -17.73
C GLU A 169 -4.51 9.98 -17.44
N ALA A 170 -3.77 8.92 -17.76
CA ALA A 170 -4.15 7.55 -17.46
C ALA A 170 -4.30 7.30 -15.95
N TYR A 171 -3.38 7.84 -15.14
CA TYR A 171 -3.47 7.77 -13.69
C TYR A 171 -4.74 8.45 -13.16
N PHE A 172 -5.04 9.68 -13.60
CA PHE A 172 -6.23 10.40 -13.18
C PHE A 172 -7.52 9.75 -13.69
N ALA A 173 -7.52 9.17 -14.89
CA ALA A 173 -8.64 8.39 -15.40
C ALA A 173 -8.93 7.18 -14.49
N GLU A 174 -7.90 6.44 -14.06
CA GLU A 174 -8.07 5.27 -13.19
C GLU A 174 -8.57 5.65 -11.79
N VAL A 175 -8.01 6.67 -11.14
CA VAL A 175 -8.51 7.10 -9.81
C VAL A 175 -9.86 7.79 -9.90
N GLY A 176 -10.16 8.45 -11.02
CA GLY A 176 -11.44 9.09 -11.32
C GLY A 176 -12.61 8.12 -11.45
N LEU A 177 -12.34 6.81 -11.64
CA LEU A 177 -13.37 5.78 -11.58
C LEU A 177 -14.08 5.68 -10.21
N ALA A 178 -13.50 6.27 -9.16
CA ALA A 178 -14.08 6.37 -7.83
C ALA A 178 -14.56 7.80 -7.47
N ALA A 179 -14.68 8.69 -8.45
CA ALA A 179 -15.11 10.07 -8.21
C ALA A 179 -16.47 10.14 -7.51
N GLY A 180 -16.58 10.97 -6.46
CA GLY A 180 -17.80 11.13 -5.68
C GLY A 180 -18.07 10.02 -4.67
N ALA A 181 -17.21 8.99 -4.59
CA ALA A 181 -17.37 7.90 -3.63
C ALA A 181 -17.00 8.33 -2.19
N ASP A 182 -15.99 9.18 -2.03
CA ASP A 182 -15.60 9.75 -0.73
C ASP A 182 -14.97 11.14 -0.86
N ARG A 183 -15.36 12.03 0.04
CA ARG A 183 -14.94 13.45 0.03
C ARG A 183 -13.43 13.64 0.25
N HIS A 184 -12.77 12.76 1.01
CA HIS A 184 -11.34 12.87 1.30
C HIS A 184 -10.53 12.42 0.08
N LEU A 185 -10.98 11.36 -0.60
CA LEU A 185 -10.42 10.95 -1.89
C LEU A 185 -10.57 12.06 -2.94
N ASP A 186 -11.77 12.61 -3.11
CA ASP A 186 -12.00 13.70 -4.06
C ASP A 186 -11.12 14.92 -3.76
N ALA A 187 -10.98 15.29 -2.49
CA ALA A 187 -10.11 16.39 -2.06
C ALA A 187 -8.63 16.09 -2.36
N ALA A 188 -8.16 14.85 -2.11
CA ALA A 188 -6.80 14.44 -2.40
C ALA A 188 -6.50 14.45 -3.91
N VAL A 189 -7.42 13.95 -4.75
CA VAL A 189 -7.30 13.97 -6.21
C VAL A 189 -7.30 15.40 -6.75
N ALA A 190 -8.18 16.26 -6.25
CA ALA A 190 -8.19 17.68 -6.61
C ALA A 190 -6.90 18.41 -6.16
N GLY A 191 -6.37 18.05 -4.99
CA GLY A 191 -5.08 18.53 -4.50
C GLY A 191 -3.92 18.10 -5.41
N LEU A 192 -3.88 16.83 -5.82
CA LEU A 192 -2.89 16.29 -6.75
C LEU A 192 -2.92 17.02 -8.10
N HIS A 193 -4.10 17.29 -8.66
CA HIS A 193 -4.20 18.08 -9.90
C HIS A 193 -3.52 19.44 -9.78
N LYS A 194 -3.78 20.18 -8.68
CA LYS A 194 -3.16 21.50 -8.45
C LYS A 194 -1.64 21.37 -8.24
N GLN A 195 -1.23 20.36 -7.48
CA GLN A 195 0.17 20.15 -7.14
C GLN A 195 1.03 19.69 -8.32
N LEU A 196 0.48 18.93 -9.26
CA LEU A 196 1.16 18.48 -10.47
C LEU A 196 1.16 19.54 -11.58
N ALA A 197 0.21 20.48 -11.54
CA ALA A 197 0.20 21.64 -12.45
C ALA A 197 1.29 22.67 -12.11
N ASP A 198 1.81 22.66 -10.88
CA ASP A 198 2.92 23.52 -10.44
C ASP A 198 4.23 22.73 -10.37
N PRO A 199 5.13 22.87 -11.37
CA PRO A 199 6.40 22.16 -11.38
C PRO A 199 7.43 22.73 -10.38
N ALA A 200 7.14 23.87 -9.73
CA ALA A 200 8.06 24.47 -8.78
C ALA A 200 8.33 23.51 -7.62
N GLU A 201 9.62 23.29 -7.33
CA GLU A 201 10.08 22.40 -6.26
C GLU A 201 9.53 20.95 -6.36
N ALA A 202 9.10 20.51 -7.56
CA ALA A 202 8.52 19.18 -7.74
C ALA A 202 9.49 18.06 -7.32
N GLU A 203 10.78 18.21 -7.64
CA GLU A 203 11.82 17.26 -7.24
C GLU A 203 12.00 17.21 -5.71
N TYR A 204 12.02 18.36 -5.04
CA TYR A 204 12.09 18.46 -3.58
C TYR A 204 10.88 17.79 -2.91
N ARG A 205 9.69 17.95 -3.52
CA ARG A 205 8.42 17.38 -3.06
C ARG A 205 8.14 15.96 -3.58
N ALA A 206 9.07 15.34 -4.31
CA ALA A 206 8.81 14.08 -5.04
C ALA A 206 8.19 12.99 -4.17
N ARG A 207 8.69 12.82 -2.94
CA ARG A 207 8.18 11.84 -1.99
C ARG A 207 6.74 12.13 -1.54
N GLN A 208 6.43 13.38 -1.21
CA GLN A 208 5.09 13.80 -0.80
C GLN A 208 4.08 13.58 -1.93
N LEU A 209 4.46 13.96 -3.16
CA LEU A 209 3.63 13.76 -4.35
C LEU A 209 3.38 12.26 -4.60
N THR A 210 4.45 11.46 -4.60
CA THR A 210 4.38 10.02 -4.83
C THR A 210 3.56 9.31 -3.74
N GLU A 211 3.68 9.73 -2.49
CA GLU A 211 2.87 9.23 -1.37
C GLU A 211 1.39 9.53 -1.55
N THR A 212 1.04 10.80 -1.81
CA THR A 212 -0.35 11.22 -2.02
C THR A 212 -0.97 10.47 -3.21
N MET A 213 -0.21 10.26 -4.29
CA MET A 213 -0.65 9.44 -5.42
C MET A 213 -0.88 7.98 -5.02
N ALA A 214 0.04 7.36 -4.28
CA ALA A 214 -0.13 5.97 -3.87
C ALA A 214 -1.38 5.80 -2.98
N LEU A 215 -1.61 6.74 -2.06
CA LEU A 215 -2.78 6.73 -1.18
C LEU A 215 -4.08 6.94 -1.95
N ALA A 216 -4.13 7.89 -2.89
CA ALA A 216 -5.30 8.11 -3.74
C ALA A 216 -5.60 6.88 -4.63
N PHE A 217 -4.56 6.25 -5.18
CA PHE A 217 -4.69 5.02 -5.95
C PHE A 217 -5.24 3.86 -5.11
N GLN A 218 -4.70 3.64 -3.92
CA GLN A 218 -5.20 2.64 -2.99
C GLN A 218 -6.65 2.92 -2.58
N ALA A 219 -6.98 4.15 -2.21
CA ALA A 219 -8.32 4.56 -1.83
C ALA A 219 -9.34 4.35 -2.95
N ALA A 220 -9.01 4.76 -4.18
CA ALA A 220 -9.89 4.56 -5.34
C ALA A 220 -10.15 3.07 -5.61
N LEU A 221 -9.14 2.21 -5.46
CA LEU A 221 -9.31 0.76 -5.60
C LEU A 221 -10.18 0.18 -4.50
N LEU A 222 -9.98 0.59 -3.24
CA LEU A 222 -10.81 0.13 -2.13
C LEU A 222 -12.27 0.58 -2.30
N GLN A 223 -12.51 1.83 -2.72
CA GLN A 223 -13.87 2.32 -2.95
C GLN A 223 -14.62 1.53 -4.04
N ARG A 224 -13.88 0.96 -5.01
CA ARG A 224 -14.47 0.17 -6.10
C ARG A 224 -14.65 -1.30 -5.75
N HIS A 225 -13.77 -1.86 -4.92
CA HIS A 225 -13.61 -3.32 -4.81
C HIS A 225 -13.62 -3.87 -3.38
N ALA A 226 -13.61 -3.01 -2.36
CA ALA A 226 -13.66 -3.40 -0.95
C ALA A 226 -15.02 -3.07 -0.31
N PRO A 227 -15.38 -3.71 0.82
CA PRO A 227 -16.53 -3.30 1.60
C PRO A 227 -16.44 -1.82 2.02
N GLY A 228 -17.57 -1.11 2.02
CA GLY A 228 -17.60 0.33 2.35
C GLY A 228 -16.90 0.68 3.67
N ALA A 229 -17.10 -0.13 4.72
CA ALA A 229 -16.41 0.05 6.00
C ALA A 229 -14.88 0.07 5.91
N VAL A 230 -14.28 -0.72 4.99
CA VAL A 230 -12.82 -0.74 4.76
C VAL A 230 -12.41 0.50 3.97
N ALA A 231 -13.15 0.83 2.91
CA ALA A 231 -12.84 1.95 2.04
C ALA A 231 -12.96 3.29 2.79
N ASP A 232 -14.05 3.49 3.52
CA ASP A 232 -14.33 4.70 4.30
C ASP A 232 -13.30 4.89 5.42
N ALA A 233 -12.96 3.81 6.13
CA ALA A 233 -11.93 3.85 7.17
C ALA A 233 -10.55 4.18 6.60
N PHE A 234 -10.20 3.62 5.43
CA PHE A 234 -8.96 3.96 4.75
C PHE A 234 -8.92 5.42 4.33
N CYS A 235 -9.97 5.93 3.68
CA CYS A 235 -10.05 7.34 3.28
C CYS A 235 -9.99 8.29 4.47
N ALA A 236 -10.80 8.04 5.50
CA ALA A 236 -10.83 8.89 6.70
C ALA A 236 -9.48 8.92 7.43
N SER A 237 -8.77 7.80 7.51
CA SER A 237 -7.45 7.76 8.16
C SER A 237 -6.32 8.28 7.26
N ARG A 238 -6.16 7.77 6.04
CA ARG A 238 -4.99 8.09 5.19
C ARG A 238 -5.11 9.42 4.48
N LEU A 239 -6.32 9.90 4.22
CA LEU A 239 -6.57 11.12 3.45
C LEU A 239 -7.27 12.22 4.28
N GLY A 240 -7.77 11.90 5.48
CA GLY A 240 -8.46 12.85 6.35
C GLY A 240 -7.55 13.76 7.19
N GLY A 241 -6.26 13.44 7.31
CA GLY A 241 -5.26 14.31 7.96
C GLY A 241 -5.15 14.20 9.49
N GLU A 242 -6.03 13.45 10.14
CA GLU A 242 -6.02 13.26 11.62
C GLU A 242 -5.24 12.02 12.07
N HIS A 243 -4.76 11.19 11.14
CA HIS A 243 -4.03 9.96 11.45
C HIS A 243 -2.63 10.26 12.00
N GLY A 244 -2.24 9.54 13.06
CA GLY A 244 -0.94 9.67 13.70
C GLY A 244 0.19 8.95 12.96
N GLY A 245 1.41 9.13 13.45
CA GLY A 245 2.59 8.45 12.89
C GLY A 245 2.71 6.97 13.29
N ALA A 246 2.02 6.56 14.37
CA ALA A 246 1.95 5.18 14.84
C ALA A 246 0.63 4.52 14.43
N TYR A 247 0.62 3.19 14.36
CA TYR A 247 -0.61 2.44 14.16
C TYR A 247 -1.53 2.52 15.39
N GLY A 248 -2.82 2.23 15.17
CA GLY A 248 -3.82 2.30 16.22
C GLY A 248 -4.32 3.72 16.48
N THR A 249 -4.15 4.61 15.50
CA THR A 249 -4.61 5.99 15.56
C THR A 249 -5.76 6.26 14.58
N LEU A 250 -6.56 5.22 14.28
CA LEU A 250 -7.77 5.38 13.47
C LEU A 250 -8.74 6.37 14.12
N PRO A 251 -9.45 7.19 13.31
CA PRO A 251 -10.44 8.12 13.83
C PRO A 251 -11.60 7.36 14.51
N THR A 252 -12.27 8.04 15.43
CA THR A 252 -13.47 7.49 16.05
C THR A 252 -14.60 7.35 15.03
N GLY A 253 -15.51 6.40 15.25
CA GLY A 253 -16.63 6.14 14.34
C GLY A 253 -16.34 5.17 13.19
N VAL A 254 -15.09 4.70 13.03
CA VAL A 254 -14.75 3.62 12.10
C VAL A 254 -15.35 2.28 12.57
N ASP A 255 -15.91 1.51 11.64
CA ASP A 255 -16.38 0.13 11.89
C ASP A 255 -15.19 -0.84 11.96
N VAL A 256 -14.53 -0.82 13.10
CA VAL A 256 -13.37 -1.67 13.42
C VAL A 256 -13.71 -3.16 13.34
N GLU A 257 -14.93 -3.57 13.65
CA GLU A 257 -15.29 -4.99 13.58
C GLU A 257 -15.41 -5.48 12.13
N ALA A 258 -16.03 -4.69 11.25
CA ALA A 258 -16.10 -5.02 9.83
C ALA A 258 -14.71 -5.15 9.18
N VAL A 259 -13.79 -4.25 9.54
CA VAL A 259 -12.39 -4.31 9.08
C VAL A 259 -11.70 -5.57 9.62
N LEU A 260 -11.75 -5.80 10.93
CA LEU A 260 -11.09 -6.95 11.57
C LEU A 260 -11.66 -8.30 11.11
N GLY A 261 -12.96 -8.36 10.81
CA GLY A 261 -13.63 -9.56 10.31
C GLY A 261 -12.96 -10.15 9.06
N ARG A 262 -12.30 -9.31 8.25
CA ARG A 262 -11.56 -9.74 7.05
C ARG A 262 -10.17 -10.32 7.32
N ALA A 263 -9.60 -10.00 8.47
CA ALA A 263 -8.30 -10.51 8.91
C ALA A 263 -8.43 -11.74 9.82
N ARG A 264 -9.61 -11.98 10.38
CA ARG A 264 -9.88 -13.19 11.19
C ARG A 264 -10.06 -14.40 10.29
N THR A 265 -9.25 -15.42 10.53
CA THR A 265 -9.57 -16.78 10.06
C THR A 265 -10.76 -17.27 10.88
N GLN A 266 -11.90 -17.56 10.24
CA GLN A 266 -12.98 -18.27 10.91
C GLN A 266 -12.42 -19.58 11.45
N ALA A 267 -12.71 -19.91 12.71
CA ALA A 267 -12.49 -21.27 13.18
C ALA A 267 -13.32 -22.17 12.26
N ALA A 268 -12.70 -23.18 11.63
CA ALA A 268 -13.45 -24.25 11.00
C ALA A 268 -14.42 -24.76 12.07
N GLY A 269 -15.73 -24.59 11.84
CA GLY A 269 -16.76 -24.98 12.79
C GLY A 269 -16.50 -26.43 13.22
N GLY A 270 -16.43 -26.64 14.53
CA GLY A 270 -16.39 -27.97 15.13
C GLY A 270 -17.73 -28.67 15.04
#